data_AF-A0AAW1MY92-F1
#
_entry.id   AF-A0AAW1MY92-F1
#
_cell.length_a   1.000
_cell.length_b   1.000
_cell.length_c   1.000
_cell.angle_alpha   90.00
_cell.angle_beta   90.00
_cell.angle_gamma   90.00
#
_symmetry.space_group_name_H-M   'P 1'
#
loop_
_entity.id
_entity.type
_entity.pdbx_description
1 polymer ?
#
loop_
_entity_poly.entity_id
_entity_poly.type
_entity_poly.pdbx_seq_one_letter_code
_entity_poly.pdbx_strand_id
1 'polypeptide(L)'
;MSGATLSNPDEPLKPLILLNVHSIAKFDGSNYRQWRIQLESLFDGYGLSSFINGTAPPPKNLTAPDKQSTPNPTYSTWFRQDKFLFSAVASTLTAAVSPLLNRVTTYDVGELIGEDTILVEPED
;
A
#
# COMPACT_ATOMS: atom_id res chain seq x y z
N MET A 1 -1.77 -16.99 10.98
CA MET A 1 -0.72 -16.05 10.53
C MET A 1 -0.67 -14.96 11.58
N SER A 2 0.44 -14.83 12.33
CA SER A 2 0.53 -13.78 13.36
C SER A 2 1.21 -12.56 12.75
N GLY A 3 0.45 -11.51 12.48
CA GLY A 3 0.97 -10.18 12.20
C GLY A 3 1.40 -9.52 13.50
N ALA A 4 2.54 -8.84 13.49
CA ALA A 4 2.98 -8.08 14.66
C ALA A 4 2.32 -6.70 14.65
N THR A 5 1.91 -6.20 15.81
CA THR A 5 1.37 -4.85 15.95
C THR A 5 2.37 -3.94 16.65
N LEU A 6 2.54 -2.72 16.15
CA LEU A 6 3.33 -1.66 16.79
C LEU A 6 2.40 -0.64 17.44
N SER A 7 2.77 -0.20 18.64
CA SER A 7 2.08 0.90 19.31
C SER A 7 2.16 2.18 18.48
N ASN A 8 1.03 2.87 18.36
CA ASN A 8 0.95 4.14 17.66
C ASN A 8 0.87 5.29 18.66
N PRO A 9 1.90 6.15 18.78
CA PRO A 9 1.89 7.26 19.73
C PRO A 9 0.85 8.33 19.39
N ASP A 10 0.50 8.49 18.10
CA ASP A 10 -0.41 9.54 17.64
C ASP A 10 -1.88 9.14 17.83
N GLU A 11 -2.20 7.84 17.72
CA GLU A 11 -3.51 7.26 18.01
C GLU A 11 -3.36 5.92 18.74
N PRO A 12 -3.26 5.89 20.08
CA PRO A 12 -2.98 4.67 20.86
C PRO A 12 -3.98 3.53 20.69
N LEU A 13 -5.21 3.85 20.30
CA LEU A 13 -6.28 2.87 20.01
C LEU A 13 -6.19 2.28 18.60
N LYS A 14 -5.30 2.80 17.75
CA LYS A 14 -5.08 2.36 16.37
C LYS A 14 -3.63 1.91 16.20
N PRO A 15 -3.27 0.71 16.69
CA PRO A 15 -1.94 0.18 16.50
C PRO A 15 -1.65 -0.02 15.01
N LEU A 16 -0.38 0.10 14.64
CA LEU A 16 0.09 -0.10 13.27
C LEU A 16 0.33 -1.60 13.05
N ILE A 17 -0.12 -2.13 11.91
CA ILE A 17 0.03 -3.54 11.56
C ILE A 17 1.28 -3.71 10.72
N LEU A 18 2.19 -4.58 11.19
CA LEU A 18 3.33 -5.08 10.43
C LEU A 18 2.91 -6.35 9.69
N LEU A 19 2.69 -6.20 8.39
CA LEU A 19 2.24 -7.29 7.54
C LEU A 19 3.38 -8.29 7.32
N ASN A 20 3.12 -9.56 7.66
CA ASN A 20 4.04 -10.65 7.35
C ASN A 20 3.67 -11.27 6.01
N VAL A 21 4.54 -11.09 5.02
CA VAL A 21 4.33 -11.53 3.63
C VAL A 21 5.18 -12.73 3.22
N HIS A 22 5.81 -13.45 4.15
CA HIS A 22 6.71 -14.57 3.81
C HIS A 22 6.01 -15.71 3.05
N SER A 23 4.68 -15.83 3.17
CA SER A 23 3.87 -16.86 2.53
C SER A 23 3.39 -16.46 1.13
N ILE A 24 3.63 -15.22 0.72
CA ILE A 24 3.30 -14.75 -0.63
C ILE A 24 4.43 -15.17 -1.57
N ALA A 25 4.07 -15.82 -2.67
CA ALA A 25 5.00 -16.16 -3.75
C ALA A 25 5.60 -14.87 -4.30
N LYS A 26 6.93 -14.81 -4.47
CA LYS A 26 7.57 -13.61 -5.02
C LYS A 26 7.07 -13.33 -6.44
N PHE A 27 6.74 -12.08 -6.74
CA PHE A 27 6.34 -11.69 -8.09
C PHE A 27 7.56 -11.64 -9.01
N ASP A 28 7.56 -12.47 -10.05
CA ASP A 28 8.65 -12.59 -11.04
C ASP A 28 8.26 -12.14 -12.45
N GLY A 29 7.05 -11.59 -12.61
CA GLY A 29 6.49 -11.21 -13.91
C GLY A 29 5.57 -12.27 -14.53
N SER A 30 5.78 -13.56 -14.24
CA SER A 30 5.03 -14.66 -14.83
C SER A 30 3.81 -15.10 -14.01
N ASN A 31 3.84 -14.84 -12.69
CA ASN A 31 2.87 -15.35 -11.72
C ASN A 31 1.90 -14.28 -11.19
N TYR A 32 1.68 -13.19 -11.94
CA TYR A 32 0.90 -12.01 -11.51
C TYR A 32 -0.43 -12.36 -10.84
N ARG A 33 -1.25 -13.21 -11.48
CA ARG A 33 -2.58 -13.57 -10.95
C ARG A 33 -2.49 -14.24 -9.57
N GLN A 34 -1.55 -15.17 -9.42
CA GLN A 34 -1.37 -15.89 -8.15
C GLN A 34 -0.86 -14.94 -7.07
N TRP A 35 0.16 -14.14 -7.38
CA TRP A 35 0.72 -13.14 -6.46
C TRP A 35 -0.36 -12.16 -5.98
N ARG A 36 -1.16 -11.63 -6.91
CA ARG A 36 -2.22 -10.67 -6.62
C ARG A 36 -3.28 -11.24 -5.69
N ILE A 37 -3.79 -12.44 -5.98
CA ILE A 37 -4.80 -13.10 -5.13
C ILE A 37 -4.25 -13.34 -3.71
N GLN A 38 -3.00 -13.78 -3.59
CA GLN A 38 -2.37 -14.01 -2.28
C GLN A 38 -2.19 -12.71 -1.49
N LEU A 39 -1.82 -11.62 -2.17
CA LEU A 39 -1.67 -10.30 -1.58
C LEU A 39 -3.01 -9.72 -1.13
N GLU A 40 -4.01 -9.70 -2.01
CA GLU A 40 -5.36 -9.20 -1.72
C GLU A 40 -6.00 -9.99 -0.57
N SER A 41 -5.92 -11.33 -0.59
CA SER A 41 -6.45 -12.19 0.49
C SER A 41 -5.79 -11.89 1.84
N LEU A 42 -4.49 -11.58 1.84
CA LEU A 42 -3.78 -11.21 3.06
C LEU A 42 -4.28 -9.87 3.59
N PHE A 43 -4.40 -8.86 2.73
CA PHE A 43 -4.90 -7.54 3.13
C PHE A 43 -6.34 -7.60 3.64
N ASP A 44 -7.22 -8.37 2.98
CA ASP A 44 -8.58 -8.61 3.46
C ASP A 44 -8.59 -9.27 4.84
N GLY A 45 -7.72 -10.26 5.07
CA GLY A 45 -7.60 -10.94 6.36
C GLY A 45 -7.19 -10.03 7.52
N TYR A 46 -6.53 -8.91 7.25
CA TYR A 46 -6.17 -7.88 8.24
C TYR A 46 -7.09 -6.66 8.22
N GLY A 47 -8.12 -6.62 7.36
CA GLY A 47 -9.00 -5.46 7.21
C GLY A 47 -8.28 -4.24 6.60
N LEU A 48 -7.28 -4.47 5.76
CA LEU A 48 -6.43 -3.44 5.15
C LEU A 48 -6.70 -3.21 3.66
N SER A 49 -7.68 -3.88 3.07
CA SER A 49 -7.96 -3.80 1.63
C SER A 49 -8.29 -2.39 1.15
N SER A 50 -8.76 -1.52 2.04
CA SER A 50 -8.99 -0.11 1.74
C SER A 50 -7.73 0.66 1.29
N PHE A 51 -6.54 0.18 1.66
CA PHE A 51 -5.25 0.76 1.24
C PHE A 51 -4.83 0.32 -0.17
N ILE A 52 -5.29 -0.82 -0.67
CA ILE A 52 -4.97 -1.31 -2.01
C ILE A 52 -5.98 -0.80 -3.03
N ASN A 53 -7.27 -0.81 -2.68
CA ASN A 53 -8.34 -0.44 -3.60
C ASN A 53 -8.62 1.07 -3.65
N GLY A 54 -7.82 1.89 -2.95
CA GLY A 54 -7.95 3.35 -2.90
C GLY A 54 -9.18 3.88 -2.15
N THR A 55 -9.97 3.02 -1.49
CA THR A 55 -11.19 3.44 -0.77
C THR A 55 -10.89 4.10 0.59
N ALA A 56 -9.65 4.03 1.07
CA ALA A 56 -9.15 4.83 2.20
C ALA A 56 -8.29 6.01 1.71
N PRO A 57 -8.89 7.13 1.28
CA PRO A 57 -8.14 8.30 0.86
C PRO A 57 -7.33 8.89 2.02
N PRO A 58 -6.20 9.57 1.73
CA PRO A 58 -5.41 10.22 2.76
C PRO A 58 -6.24 11.24 3.56
N PRO A 59 -6.23 11.18 4.90
CA PRO A 59 -6.83 12.23 5.72
C PRO A 59 -6.20 13.59 5.43
N LYS A 60 -6.89 14.69 5.75
CA LYS A 60 -6.27 16.02 5.65
C LYS A 60 -5.04 16.08 6.56
N ASN A 61 -3.92 16.59 6.02
CA ASN A 61 -2.68 16.79 6.78
C ASN A 61 -2.86 17.67 8.03
N LEU A 62 -3.83 18.59 7.98
CA LEU A 62 -4.07 19.64 8.96
C LEU A 62 -5.55 19.63 9.35
N THR A 63 -5.82 19.90 10.63
CA THR A 63 -7.18 19.83 11.20
C THR A 63 -8.04 21.07 10.96
N ALA A 64 -7.45 22.23 10.59
CA ALA A 64 -8.19 23.46 10.32
C ALA A 64 -7.62 24.27 9.13
N PRO A 65 -8.44 25.09 8.43
CA PRO A 65 -8.01 25.91 7.28
C PRO A 65 -7.26 27.20 7.65
N ASP A 66 -7.36 27.63 8.90
CA ASP A 66 -6.72 28.83 9.43
C ASP A 66 -5.30 28.53 9.91
N LYS A 67 -4.43 29.55 9.80
CA LYS A 67 -2.96 29.46 9.86
C LYS A 67 -2.37 29.04 11.22
N GLN A 68 -3.16 28.44 12.10
CA GLN A 68 -2.72 27.80 13.34
C GLN A 68 -2.79 26.28 13.15
N SER A 69 -1.95 25.81 12.23
CA SER A 69 -2.08 24.49 11.64
C SER A 69 -1.64 23.40 12.61
N THR A 70 -2.61 22.72 13.23
CA THR A 70 -2.33 21.58 14.11
C THR A 70 -2.17 20.32 13.25
N PRO A 71 -1.04 19.58 13.34
CA PRO A 71 -0.87 18.32 12.62
C PRO A 71 -2.03 17.36 12.90
N ASN A 72 -2.56 16.70 11.87
CA ASN A 72 -3.61 15.71 12.05
C ASN A 72 -3.01 14.36 12.45
N PRO A 73 -3.23 13.85 13.69
CA PRO A 73 -2.71 12.55 14.10
C PRO A 73 -3.26 11.41 13.24
N THR A 74 -4.48 11.53 12.72
CA THR A 74 -5.07 10.53 11.80
C THR A 74 -4.32 10.46 10.47
N TYR A 75 -3.81 11.59 9.96
CA TYR A 75 -2.94 11.57 8.78
C TYR A 75 -1.62 10.85 9.10
N SER A 76 -1.00 11.15 10.24
CA SER A 76 0.25 10.48 10.67
C SER A 76 0.07 8.97 10.76
N THR A 77 -1.02 8.50 11.38
CA THR A 77 -1.37 7.08 11.46
C THR A 77 -1.55 6.46 10.08
N TRP A 78 -2.36 7.07 9.22
CA TRP A 78 -2.61 6.58 7.86
C TRP A 78 -1.31 6.49 7.06
N PHE A 79 -0.48 7.54 7.11
CA PHE A 79 0.78 7.60 6.38
C PHE A 79 1.78 6.54 6.85
N ARG A 80 1.92 6.35 8.17
CA ARG A 80 2.77 5.29 8.70
C ARG A 80 2.29 3.90 8.30
N GLN A 81 0.98 3.65 8.38
CA GLN A 81 0.39 2.39 7.94
C GLN A 81 0.64 2.16 6.45
N ASP A 82 0.40 3.15 5.59
CA ASP A 82 0.67 3.09 4.15
C ASP A 82 2.14 2.73 3.86
N LYS A 83 3.10 3.35 4.55
CA LYS A 83 4.52 3.05 4.34
C LYS A 83 4.93 1.65 4.79
N PHE A 84 4.34 1.12 5.84
CA PHE A 84 4.57 -0.28 6.22
C PHE A 84 4.00 -1.26 5.18
N LEU A 85 2.81 -0.97 4.64
CA LEU A 85 2.19 -1.80 3.61
C LEU A 85 2.97 -1.75 2.30
N PHE A 86 3.40 -0.55 1.88
CA PHE A 86 4.28 -0.39 0.73
C PHE A 86 5.55 -1.21 0.86
N SER A 87 6.23 -1.13 2.02
CA SER A 87 7.44 -1.93 2.29
C SER A 87 7.18 -3.44 2.21
N ALA A 88 6.05 -3.90 2.75
CA ALA A 88 5.64 -5.30 2.68
C ALA A 88 5.41 -5.74 1.22
N VAL A 89 4.64 -4.98 0.44
CA VAL A 89 4.39 -5.24 -0.99
C VAL A 89 5.69 -5.25 -1.78
N ALA A 90 6.54 -4.22 -1.62
CA ALA A 90 7.83 -4.11 -2.29
C ALA A 90 8.73 -5.32 -1.98
N SER A 91 8.70 -5.83 -0.74
CA SER A 91 9.46 -7.00 -0.37
C SER A 91 9.01 -8.26 -1.12
N THR A 92 7.77 -8.34 -1.60
CA THR A 92 7.28 -9.49 -2.39
C THR A 92 7.73 -9.47 -3.85
N LEU A 93 8.35 -8.38 -4.32
CA LEU A 93 8.81 -8.25 -5.69
C LEU A 93 10.21 -8.84 -5.87
N THR A 94 10.49 -9.41 -7.04
CA THR A 94 11.86 -9.77 -7.44
C THR A 94 12.58 -8.57 -8.07
N ALA A 95 13.92 -8.62 -8.13
CA ALA A 95 14.75 -7.56 -8.72
C ALA A 95 14.40 -7.28 -10.20
N ALA A 96 13.88 -8.28 -10.92
CA ALA A 96 13.49 -8.16 -12.32
C ALA A 96 12.30 -7.21 -12.55
N VAL A 97 11.44 -7.04 -11.55
CA VAL A 97 10.22 -6.22 -11.61
C VAL A 97 10.25 -5.02 -10.66
N SER A 98 11.35 -4.83 -9.91
CA SER A 98 11.57 -3.66 -9.04
C SER A 98 11.54 -2.29 -9.72
N PRO A 99 11.92 -2.11 -11.01
CA PRO A 99 11.85 -0.79 -11.66
C PRO A 99 10.42 -0.21 -11.74
N LEU A 100 9.39 -1.06 -11.60
CA LEU A 100 7.98 -0.65 -11.59
C LEU A 100 7.57 0.10 -10.31
N LEU A 101 8.42 0.16 -9.28
CA LEU A 101 8.14 0.83 -8.00
C LEU A 101 8.35 2.35 -7.99
N ASN A 102 8.68 2.96 -9.13
CA ASN A 102 9.04 4.38 -9.17
C ASN A 102 7.81 5.30 -9.05
N ARG A 103 7.65 5.84 -7.83
CA ARG A 103 6.84 7.01 -7.41
C ARG A 103 5.43 6.75 -6.87
N VAL A 104 5.25 5.76 -6.00
CA VAL A 104 3.91 5.33 -5.61
C VAL A 104 3.77 5.03 -4.11
N THR A 105 2.73 5.59 -3.49
CA THR A 105 2.17 5.13 -2.19
C THR A 105 1.32 3.88 -2.42
N THR A 106 0.95 3.09 -1.40
CA THR A 106 0.06 1.92 -1.63
C THR A 106 -1.26 2.35 -2.28
N TYR A 107 -1.71 3.55 -1.96
CA TYR A 107 -2.83 4.25 -2.59
C TYR A 107 -2.64 4.44 -4.12
N ASP A 108 -1.44 4.76 -4.59
CA ASP A 108 -1.14 4.91 -6.02
C ASP A 108 -0.85 3.56 -6.71
N VAL A 109 -0.71 2.44 -5.97
CA VAL A 109 -0.43 1.12 -6.57
C VAL A 109 -1.61 0.71 -7.43
N GLY A 110 -2.85 0.89 -6.96
CA GLY A 110 -4.06 0.56 -7.73
C GLY A 110 -4.16 1.25 -9.10
N GLU A 111 -3.54 2.42 -9.24
CA GLU A 111 -3.50 3.22 -10.47
C GLU A 111 -2.38 2.77 -11.43
N LEU A 112 -1.23 2.27 -10.92
CA LEU A 112 -0.17 1.72 -11.78
C LEU A 112 -0.48 0.34 -12.38
N ILE A 113 -1.31 -0.46 -11.72
CA ILE A 113 -1.69 -1.81 -12.19
C ILE A 113 -2.96 -1.83 -13.04
N GLY A 114 -3.59 -0.67 -13.28
CA GLY A 114 -4.71 -0.50 -14.20
C GLY A 114 -4.39 0.52 -15.29
N GLU A 115 -4.33 0.05 -16.55
CA GLU A 115 -4.38 0.87 -17.78
C GLU A 115 -3.11 1.54 -18.34
N ASP A 116 -1.94 0.89 -18.40
CA ASP A 116 -0.87 1.36 -19.31
C ASP A 116 -0.05 0.25 -19.99
N THR A 117 -0.72 -0.86 -20.33
CA THR A 117 -0.20 -1.82 -21.32
C THR A 117 -1.25 -2.03 -22.40
N ILE A 118 -1.59 -0.95 -23.11
CA ILE A 118 -2.14 -1.06 -24.46
C ILE A 118 -1.08 -0.53 -25.42
N LEU A 119 -0.67 -1.46 -26.27
CA LEU A 119 0.19 -1.29 -27.43
C LEU A 119 -0.24 -0.06 -28.22
N VAL A 120 0.61 0.97 -28.25
CA VAL A 120 0.61 1.90 -29.37
C VAL A 120 1.57 1.31 -30.39
N GLU A 121 1.04 0.45 -31.26
CA GLU A 121 1.69 0.22 -32.56
C GLU A 121 1.72 1.57 -33.29
N PRO A 122 2.85 1.99 -33.87
CA PRO A 122 2.85 3.15 -34.75
C PRO A 122 2.16 2.75 -36.06
N GLU A 123 0.99 3.34 -36.34
CA GLU A 123 0.45 3.40 -37.70
C GLU A 123 1.26 4.41 -38.54
N ASP A 124 1.61 3.94 -39.74
CA ASP A 124 2.31 4.53 -40.90
C ASP A 124 3.79 4.98 -40.77
#